data_AF-A0A6J0M277-F1
#
_entry.id   AF-A0A6J0M277-F1
#
_cell.length_a   1.000
_cell.length_b   1.000
_cell.length_c   1.000
_cell.angle_alpha   90.00
_cell.angle_beta   90.00
_cell.angle_gamma   90.00
#
_symmetry.space_group_name_H-M   'P 1'
#
loop_
_entity.id
_entity.type
_entity.pdbx_description
1 polymer ?
#
loop_
_entity_poly.entity_id
_entity_poly.type
_entity_poly.pdbx_seq_one_letter_code
_entity_poly.pdbx_strand_id
1 'polypeptide(L)'
;MFLTPGALAFERLWDRFFQGHEGKFSVYIHASKERPVHYSRYFISREIHSDEVVWGRKSMVDAERRLLANALRDPTNQQFVLLSNSCVPPSKF
;
A
#
# COMPACT_ATOMS: atom_id res chain seq x y z
N MET A 1 0.59 4.44 0.02
CA MET A 1 1.32 3.30 0.60
C MET A 1 0.37 2.55 1.51
N PHE A 2 0.36 1.22 1.47
CA PHE A 2 -0.54 0.37 2.23
C PHE A 2 0.25 -0.52 3.20
N LEU A 3 -0.11 -0.49 4.47
CA LEU A 3 0.39 -1.42 5.49
C LEU A 3 -0.77 -2.30 5.93
N THR A 4 -0.75 -3.58 5.53
CA THR A 4 -1.85 -4.51 5.73
C THR A 4 -1.36 -5.82 6.39
N PRO A 5 -2.22 -6.53 7.13
CA PRO A 5 -1.86 -7.85 7.65
C PRO A 5 -1.83 -8.91 6.54
N GLY A 6 -2.55 -8.70 5.43
CA GLY A 6 -2.68 -9.63 4.30
C GLY A 6 -3.40 -8.95 3.13
N ALA A 7 -4.36 -9.63 2.50
CA ALA A 7 -5.15 -9.09 1.38
C ALA A 7 -5.84 -7.77 1.73
N LEU A 8 -5.92 -6.87 0.73
CA LEU A 8 -6.56 -5.56 0.85
C LEU A 8 -8.09 -5.72 0.90
N ALA A 9 -8.68 -5.47 2.08
CA ALA A 9 -10.12 -5.69 2.31
C ALA A 9 -11.01 -4.89 1.33
N PHE A 10 -10.58 -3.70 0.92
CA PHE A 10 -11.33 -2.78 0.06
C PHE A 10 -10.72 -2.63 -1.33
N GLU A 11 -9.99 -3.63 -1.83
CA GLU A 11 -9.29 -3.55 -3.13
C GLU A 11 -10.20 -3.09 -4.28
N ARG A 12 -11.48 -3.51 -4.31
CA ARG A 12 -12.45 -3.13 -5.36
C ARG A 12 -12.85 -1.66 -5.31
N LEU A 13 -12.87 -1.08 -4.12
CA LEU A 13 -13.16 0.35 -3.95
C LEU A 13 -11.98 1.17 -4.41
N TRP A 14 -10.78 0.77 -4.01
CA TRP A 14 -9.55 1.42 -4.46
C TRP A 14 -9.32 1.28 -5.97
N ASP A 15 -9.63 0.13 -6.56
CA ASP A 15 -9.57 -0.09 -8.01
C ASP A 15 -10.43 0.94 -8.78
N ARG A 16 -11.68 1.12 -8.34
CA ARG A 16 -12.58 2.13 -8.91
C ARG A 16 -12.10 3.55 -8.67
N PHE A 17 -11.53 3.83 -7.50
CA PHE A 17 -10.99 5.14 -7.15
C PHE A 17 -9.80 5.53 -8.03
N PHE A 18 -8.93 4.57 -8.37
CA PHE A 18 -7.75 4.79 -9.19
C PHE A 18 -8.01 4.81 -10.69
N GLN A 19 -9.15 4.28 -11.14
CA GLN A 19 -9.51 4.19 -12.55
C GLN A 19 -9.57 5.56 -13.22
N GLY A 20 -8.80 5.75 -14.29
CA GLY A 20 -8.74 7.02 -15.04
C GLY A 20 -7.73 8.03 -14.48
N HIS A 21 -6.99 7.68 -13.44
CA HIS A 21 -5.96 8.52 -12.81
C HIS A 21 -4.54 7.95 -12.97
N GLU A 22 -4.34 7.09 -13.97
CA GLU A 22 -3.07 6.43 -14.23
C GLU A 22 -1.92 7.44 -14.43
N GLY A 23 -0.74 7.13 -13.90
CA GLY A 23 0.44 7.99 -13.96
C GLY A 23 0.44 9.15 -12.95
N LYS A 24 -0.63 9.37 -12.19
CA LYS A 24 -0.69 10.39 -11.13
C LYS A 24 -0.35 9.86 -9.74
N PHE A 25 -0.17 8.55 -9.60
CA PHE A 25 0.07 7.90 -8.31
C PHE A 25 0.98 6.68 -8.47
N SER A 26 1.61 6.32 -7.34
CA SER A 26 2.41 5.11 -7.18
C SER A 26 1.90 4.31 -5.99
N VAL A 27 1.75 2.99 -6.16
CA VAL A 27 1.26 2.08 -5.11
C VAL A 27 2.41 1.23 -4.59
N TYR A 28 2.51 1.18 -3.26
CA TYR A 28 3.47 0.36 -2.50
C TYR A 28 2.70 -0.32 -1.38
N ILE A 29 2.88 -1.63 -1.23
CA ILE A 29 2.12 -2.47 -0.29
C ILE A 29 3.11 -3.22 0.58
N HIS A 30 2.85 -3.27 1.88
CA HIS A 30 3.52 -4.16 2.80
C HIS A 30 2.46 -5.05 3.44
N ALA A 31 2.51 -6.36 3.12
CA ALA A 31 1.62 -7.38 3.64
C ALA A 31 2.37 -8.23 4.68
N SER A 32 1.95 -8.14 5.94
CA SER A 32 2.72 -8.66 7.08
C SER A 32 2.73 -10.18 7.21
N LYS A 33 1.63 -10.88 6.89
CA LYS A 33 1.48 -12.33 7.21
C LYS A 33 1.33 -13.20 5.99
N GLU A 34 0.80 -12.65 4.92
CA GLU A 34 0.43 -13.38 3.71
C GLU A 34 1.10 -12.76 2.50
N ARG A 35 1.21 -13.55 1.43
CA ARG A 35 1.45 -13.05 0.07
C ARG A 35 0.12 -13.05 -0.68
N PRO A 36 -0.74 -12.04 -0.47
CA PRO A 36 -2.05 -11.99 -1.09
C PRO A 36 -1.95 -11.97 -2.61
N VAL A 37 -2.91 -12.63 -3.25
CA VAL A 37 -3.12 -12.51 -4.68
C VAL A 37 -4.03 -11.31 -4.93
N HIS A 38 -3.49 -10.29 -5.58
CA HIS A 38 -4.23 -9.12 -6.02
C HIS A 38 -4.89 -9.37 -7.38
N TYR A 39 -6.11 -8.86 -7.57
CA TYR A 39 -6.83 -8.93 -8.84
C TYR A 39 -6.83 -7.59 -9.58
N SER A 40 -6.75 -6.48 -8.84
CA SER A 40 -6.67 -5.16 -9.46
C SER A 40 -5.26 -4.90 -9.95
N ARG A 41 -5.15 -4.47 -11.20
CA ARG A 41 -3.89 -4.15 -11.89
C ARG A 41 -3.02 -3.14 -11.14
N TYR A 42 -3.62 -2.32 -10.27
CA TYR A 42 -2.90 -1.31 -9.49
C TYR A 42 -2.10 -1.92 -8.33
N PHE A 43 -2.46 -3.11 -7.87
CA PHE A 43 -1.84 -3.76 -6.71
C PHE A 43 -0.99 -4.98 -7.08
N ILE A 44 -1.17 -5.55 -8.27
CA ILE A 44 -0.34 -6.65 -8.78
C ILE A 44 1.14 -6.23 -8.77
N SER A 45 1.98 -7.08 -8.17
CA SER A 45 3.44 -6.91 -8.09
C SER A 45 3.88 -5.60 -7.42
N ARG A 46 3.08 -5.06 -6.49
CA ARG A 46 3.42 -3.86 -5.70
C ARG A 46 3.86 -4.17 -4.27
N GLU A 47 4.02 -5.44 -3.94
CA GLU A 47 4.39 -5.89 -2.60
C GLU A 47 5.86 -5.66 -2.28
N ILE A 48 6.10 -5.25 -1.04
CA ILE A 48 7.40 -5.11 -0.41
C ILE A 48 7.37 -5.97 0.84
N HIS A 49 8.25 -6.97 0.89
CA HIS A 49 8.30 -7.91 1.99
C HIS A 49 9.28 -7.49 3.09
N SER A 50 8.93 -7.84 4.33
CA SER A 50 9.84 -7.90 5.49
C SER A 50 9.38 -8.98 6.46
N ASP A 51 10.03 -9.04 7.62
CA ASP A 51 9.57 -9.83 8.77
C ASP A 51 8.18 -9.40 9.25
N GLU A 52 7.54 -10.26 10.04
CA GLU A 52 6.20 -10.06 10.56
C GLU A 52 6.06 -8.73 11.32
N VAL A 53 4.99 -8.02 11.04
CA VAL A 53 4.60 -6.77 11.67
C VAL A 53 3.59 -7.04 12.78
N VAL A 54 4.02 -6.80 14.01
CA VAL A 54 3.14 -6.82 15.18
C VAL A 54 2.64 -5.40 15.49
N TRP A 55 1.34 -5.28 15.73
CA TRP A 55 0.71 -4.00 16.05
C TRP A 55 1.28 -3.41 17.35
N GLY A 56 1.53 -2.09 17.33
CA GLY A 56 2.07 -1.36 18.49
C GLY A 56 3.53 -1.70 18.84
N ARG A 57 4.25 -2.41 17.97
CA ARG A 57 5.66 -2.78 18.15
C ARG A 57 6.56 -2.07 17.14
N LYS A 58 7.88 -2.09 17.40
CA LYS A 58 8.90 -1.47 16.53
C LYS A 58 8.85 -1.99 15.09
N SER A 59 8.49 -3.25 14.89
CA SER A 59 8.29 -3.86 13.57
C SER A 59 7.35 -3.07 12.65
N MET A 60 6.35 -2.38 13.23
CA MET A 60 5.44 -1.52 12.46
C MET A 60 6.16 -0.30 11.89
N VAL A 61 6.96 0.38 12.73
CA VAL A 61 7.78 1.52 12.31
C VAL A 61 8.78 1.11 11.23
N ASP A 62 9.38 -0.08 11.36
CA ASP A 62 10.33 -0.58 10.37
C ASP A 62 9.67 -0.89 9.03
N ALA A 63 8.44 -1.42 9.03
CA ALA A 63 7.65 -1.64 7.82
C ALA A 63 7.24 -0.33 7.13
N GLU A 64 6.81 0.68 7.91
CA GLU A 64 6.52 2.01 7.40
C GLU A 64 7.74 2.68 6.77
N ARG A 65 8.90 2.61 7.44
CA ARG A 65 10.18 3.09 6.91
C ARG A 65 10.56 2.40 5.61
N ARG A 66 10.31 1.09 5.52
CA ARG A 66 10.61 0.32 4.31
C ARG A 66 9.68 0.69 3.15
N LEU A 67 8.40 0.94 3.40
CA LEU A 67 7.47 1.50 2.41
C LEU A 67 7.96 2.85 1.90
N LEU A 68 8.29 3.76 2.82
CA LEU A 68 8.75 5.10 2.48
C LEU A 68 10.07 5.08 1.72
N ALA A 69 11.03 4.25 2.15
CA ALA A 69 12.32 4.10 1.48
C ALA A 69 12.18 3.62 0.03
N ASN A 70 11.24 2.70 -0.25
CA ASN A 70 10.96 2.28 -1.62
C ASN A 70 10.27 3.38 -2.44
N ALA A 71 9.36 4.14 -1.82
CA ALA A 71 8.68 5.24 -2.47
C ALA A 71 9.63 6.39 -2.83
N LEU A 72 10.63 6.68 -1.98
CA LEU A 72 11.64 7.71 -2.19
C LEU A 72 12.63 7.41 -3.32
N ARG A 73 12.68 6.17 -3.83
CA ARG A 73 13.53 5.83 -4.99
C ARG A 73 13.05 6.49 -6.28
N ASP A 74 11.76 6.82 -6.33
CA ASP A 74 11.18 7.56 -7.44
C ASP A 74 11.12 9.06 -7.06
N PRO A 75 11.95 9.92 -7.68
CA PRO A 75 12.00 11.34 -7.35
C PRO A 75 10.74 12.10 -7.77
N THR A 76 9.85 11.49 -8.57
CA THR A 76 8.59 12.12 -8.97
C THR A 76 7.53 12.04 -7.87
N ASN A 77 7.71 11.17 -6.86
CA ASN A 77 6.83 11.10 -5.69
C ASN A 77 7.05 12.32 -4.78
N GLN A 78 6.06 13.22 -4.72
CA GLN A 78 6.11 14.45 -3.90
C GLN A 78 5.32 14.36 -2.59
N GLN A 79 4.31 13.50 -2.54
CA GLN A 79 3.41 13.35 -1.39
C GLN A 79 3.24 11.88 -1.04
N PHE A 80 3.20 11.58 0.26
CA PHE A 80 3.15 10.22 0.79
C PHE A 80 1.96 10.08 1.73
N VAL A 81 1.07 9.13 1.44
CA VAL A 81 -0.05 8.77 2.29
C VAL A 81 0.13 7.34 2.75
N LEU A 82 0.10 7.11 4.05
CA LEU A 82 0.11 5.79 4.66
C LEU A 82 -1.33 5.38 5.00
N LEU A 83 -1.73 4.21 4.52
CA LEU A 83 -3.08 3.67 4.67
C LEU A 83 -3.01 2.30 5.35
N SER A 84 -3.95 2.06 6.26
CA SER A 84 -4.13 0.75 6.89
C SER A 84 -5.21 -0.07 6.16
N ASN A 85 -5.34 -1.35 6.51
CA ASN A 85 -6.35 -2.24 5.90
C ASN A 85 -7.81 -1.78 6.09
N SER A 86 -8.10 -0.95 7.11
CA SER A 86 -9.45 -0.42 7.34
C SER A 86 -9.73 0.88 6.59
N CYS A 87 -8.77 1.43 5.86
CA CYS A 87 -8.95 2.67 5.11
C CYS A 87 -9.74 2.44 3.82
N VAL A 88 -10.70 3.33 3.57
CA VAL A 88 -11.50 3.38 2.34
C VAL A 88 -11.18 4.66 1.57
N PRO A 89 -11.22 4.64 0.22
CA PRO A 89 -11.01 5.84 -0.56
C PRO A 89 -12.16 6.84 -0.35
N PRO A 90 -11.89 8.15 -0.48
CA PRO A 90 -12.94 9.15 -0.56
C PRO A 90 -13.74 9.00 -1.87
N SER A 91 -14.85 9.74 -1.98
CA SER A 91 -15.75 9.64 -3.14
C SER A 91 -15.20 10.24 -4.44
N LYS A 92 -14.13 11.04 -4.38
CA LYS A 92 -13.50 11.70 -5.54
C LYS A 92 -11.99 11.69 -5.39
N PHE A 93 -11.31 11.47 -6.51
CA PHE A 93 -9.85 11.52 -6.62
C PHE A 93 -9.36 12.96 -6.79
#